data_AF-A0A3C0LC73-F1
#
_entry.id   AF-A0A3C0LC73-F1
#
_cell.length_a   1.000
_cell.length_b   1.000
_cell.length_c   1.000
_cell.angle_alpha   90.00
_cell.angle_beta   90.00
_cell.angle_gamma   90.00
#
_symmetry.space_group_name_H-M   'P 1'
#
loop_
_entity.id
_entity.type
_entity.pdbx_description
1 polymer ?
#
loop_
_entity_poly.entity_id
_entity_poly.type
_entity_poly.pdbx_seq_one_letter_code
_entity_poly.pdbx_strand_id
1 'polypeptide(L)' 'MDNGNLIRFLGIAKGSAFEVEYQLLLAKDLNYITNEEYKFLTAKIQSIICMLTGLIKSLKSKNYKLKTKNYKP' A
#
# COMPACT_ATOMS: atom_id res chain seq x y z
N MET A 1 -7.96 18.76 1.65
CA MET A 1 -7.31 17.81 0.72
C MET A 1 -8.39 17.11 -0.06
N ASP A 2 -8.32 17.12 -1.39
CA ASP A 2 -9.24 16.34 -2.24
C ASP A 2 -8.97 14.82 -2.09
N ASN A 3 -10.03 14.01 -2.10
CA ASN A 3 -9.92 12.55 -1.96
C ASN A 3 -9.13 11.92 -3.12
N GLY A 4 -9.09 12.54 -4.30
CA GLY A 4 -8.27 12.11 -5.42
C GLY A 4 -6.76 12.22 -5.13
N ASN A 5 -6.34 13.32 -4.50
CA ASN A 5 -4.95 13.51 -4.08
C ASN A 5 -4.53 12.48 -3.01
N LEU A 6 -5.40 12.20 -2.03
CA LEU A 6 -5.11 11.18 -1.00
C LEU A 6 -4.94 9.79 -1.61
N ILE A 7 -5.82 9.37 -2.53
CA ILE A 7 -5.69 8.08 -3.22
C ILE A 7 -4.39 8.01 -4.02
N ARG A 8 -3.97 9.11 -4.67
CA ARG A 8 -2.68 9.17 -5.38
C ARG A 8 -1.50 8.97 -4.43
N PHE A 9 -1.48 9.67 -3.30
CA PHE A 9 -0.41 9.53 -2.30
C PHE A 9 -0.34 8.11 -1.71
N LEU A 10 -1.50 7.50 -1.43
CA LEU A 10 -1.55 6.10 -0.97
C LEU A 10 -1.06 5.13 -2.06
N GLY A 11 -1.32 5.42 -3.34
CA GLY A 11 -0.78 4.66 -4.47
C GLY A 11 0.74 4.72 -4.54
N ILE A 12 1.32 5.92 -4.37
CA ILE A 12 2.78 6.11 -4.29
C ILE A 12 3.36 5.33 -3.11
N ALA A 13 2.79 5.48 -1.91
CA ALA A 13 3.24 4.76 -0.72
C ALA A 13 3.19 3.23 -0.91
N LYS A 14 2.15 2.71 -1.59
CA LYS A 14 2.04 1.29 -1.92
C LYS A 14 3.12 0.85 -2.91
N GLY A 15 3.43 1.67 -3.92
CA GLY A 15 4.53 1.42 -4.85
C GLY A 15 5.87 1.33 -4.12
N SER A 16 6.18 2.33 -3.29
CA SER A 16 7.42 2.34 -2.49
C SER A 16 7.50 1.15 -1.53
N ALA A 17 6.39 0.67 -0.98
CA ALA A 17 6.38 -0.52 -0.14
C ALA A 17 6.79 -1.80 -0.92
N PHE A 18 6.36 -1.93 -2.17
CA PHE A 18 6.80 -3.05 -3.03
C PHE A 18 8.27 -2.92 -3.43
N GLU A 19 8.77 -1.70 -3.66
CA GLU A 19 10.20 -1.47 -3.90
C GLU A 19 11.05 -1.92 -2.69
N VAL A 20 10.60 -1.60 -1.48
CA VAL A 20 11.26 -2.06 -0.24
C VAL A 20 11.18 -3.58 -0.10
N GLU A 21 10.04 -4.21 -0.39
CA GLU A 21 9.93 -5.68 -0.37
C GLU A 21 10.94 -6.34 -1.32
N TYR A 22 11.12 -5.79 -2.53
CA TYR A 22 12.14 -6.24 -3.47
C TYR A 22 13.56 -6.01 -2.95
N GLN A 23 13.84 -4.84 -2.37
CA GLN A 23 15.15 -4.54 -1.78
C GLN A 23 15.48 -5.48 -0.61
N LEU A 24 14.51 -5.89 0.19
CA LEU A 24 14.70 -6.88 1.26
C LEU A 24 15.08 -8.25 0.69
N LEU A 25 14.44 -8.68 -0.40
CA LEU A 25 14.80 -9.92 -1.09
C LEU A 25 16.24 -9.87 -1.61
N LEU A 26 16.61 -8.77 -2.27
CA LEU A 26 17.96 -8.57 -2.78
C LEU A 26 18.99 -8.50 -1.65
N ALA A 27 18.69 -7.81 -0.55
CA ALA A 27 19.56 -7.72 0.61
C ALA A 27 19.81 -9.08 1.25
N LYS A 28 18.80 -9.96 1.30
CA LYS A 28 18.96 -11.35 1.73
C LYS A 28 19.85 -12.14 0.77
N ASP A 29 19.59 -12.03 -0.54
CA ASP A 29 20.36 -12.76 -1.56
C ASP A 29 21.85 -12.35 -1.61
N LEU A 30 22.14 -11.09 -1.28
CA LEU A 30 23.51 -10.56 -1.15
C LEU A 30 24.12 -10.77 0.24
N ASN A 31 23.42 -11.48 1.15
CA ASN A 31 23.82 -11.71 2.54
C ASN A 31 24.09 -10.42 3.36
N TYR A 32 23.42 -9.32 3.04
CA TYR A 32 23.46 -8.09 3.85
C TYR A 32 22.54 -8.14 5.07
N ILE A 33 21.56 -9.04 5.07
CA ILE A 33 20.67 -9.33 6.21
C ILE A 33 20.53 -10.84 6.40
N THR A 34 20.27 -11.26 7.63
CA THR A 34 20.00 -12.66 7.97
C THR A 34 18.64 -13.13 7.45
N ASN A 35 18.43 -14.44 7.40
CA ASN A 35 17.13 -15.02 7.05
C ASN A 35 16.05 -14.64 8.08
N GLU A 36 16.42 -14.51 9.35
CA GLU A 36 15.53 -14.10 10.44
C GLU A 36 15.10 -12.65 10.27
N GLU A 37 16.04 -11.74 10.00
CA GLU A 37 15.76 -10.32 9.70
C GLU A 37 14.90 -10.18 8.45
N TYR A 38 15.22 -10.91 7.38
CA TYR A 38 14.42 -10.92 6.16
C TYR A 38 12.96 -11.34 6.44
N LYS A 39 12.74 -12.44 7.16
CA LYS A 39 11.39 -12.92 7.49
C LYS A 39 10.62 -11.87 8.31
N PHE A 40 11.27 -11.28 9.31
CA PHE A 40 10.67 -10.25 10.17
C PHE A 40 10.29 -8.99 9.39
N LEU A 41 11.21 -8.47 8.57
CA LEU A 41 10.99 -7.24 7.79
C LEU A 41 9.98 -7.47 6.67
N THR A 42 10.01 -8.64 6.02
CA THR A 42 9.04 -9.01 4.98
C THR A 42 7.63 -9.12 5.55
N ALA A 43 7.45 -9.74 6.72
CA ALA A 43 6.15 -9.80 7.38
C ALA A 43 5.58 -8.40 7.68
N LYS A 44 6.45 -7.45 8.09
CA LYS A 44 6.06 -6.07 8.33
C LYS A 44 5.66 -5.35 7.04
N ILE A 45 6.45 -5.44 5.98
CA ILE A 45 6.16 -4.72 4.73
C ILE A 45 4.88 -5.26 4.06
N GLN A 46 4.66 -6.57 4.12
CA GLN A 46 3.43 -7.20 3.63
C GLN A 46 2.19 -6.73 4.40
N SER A 47 2.29 -6.60 5.72
CA SER A 47 1.21 -6.01 6.52
C SER A 47 0.87 -4.58 6.08
N ILE A 48 1.90 -3.76 5.83
CA ILE A 48 1.73 -2.38 5.34
C ILE A 48 1.06 -2.36 3.96
N ILE A 49 1.49 -3.21 3.01
CA ILE A 49 0.90 -3.33 1.68
C ILE A 49 -0.59 -3.71 1.77
N CYS A 50 -0.93 -4.64 2.66
CA CYS A 50 -2.32 -5.05 2.93
C CYS A 50 -3.16 -3.89 3.47
N MET A 51 -2.65 -3.16 4.48
CA MET A 51 -3.33 -1.99 5.05
C MET A 51 -3.56 -0.89 4.02
N LEU A 52 -2.54 -0.55 3.22
CA LEU A 52 -2.64 0.45 2.15
C LEU A 52 -3.66 0.02 1.10
N THR A 53 -3.65 -1.25 0.70
CA THR A 53 -4.61 -1.80 -0.26
C THR A 53 -6.05 -1.71 0.25
N GLY A 54 -6.28 -2.09 1.51
CA GLY A 54 -7.59 -1.99 2.16
C GLY A 54 -8.09 -0.55 2.26
N LEU A 55 -7.21 0.38 2.64
CA LEU A 55 -7.53 1.80 2.74
C LEU A 55 -7.89 2.41 1.38
N ILE A 56 -7.08 2.16 0.35
CA ILE A 56 -7.35 2.63 -1.03
C ILE A 56 -8.73 2.11 -1.49
N LYS A 57 -9.04 0.83 -1.26
CA LYS A 57 -10.32 0.22 -1.63
C LYS A 57 -11.49 0.90 -0.90
N SER A 58 -11.35 1.14 0.40
CA SER A 58 -12.35 1.82 1.22
C SER A 58 -12.65 3.24 0.73
N LEU A 59 -11.61 4.02 0.42
CA LEU A 59 -11.74 5.39 -0.06
C LEU A 59 -12.37 5.45 -1.47
N LYS A 60 -11.98 4.55 -2.37
CA LYS A 60 -12.61 4.45 -3.71
C LYS A 60 -14.10 4.11 -3.62
N SER A 61 -14.49 3.19 -2.73
CA SER A 61 -15.90 2.82 -2.52
C SER A 61 -16.74 3.98 -1.97
N LYS A 62 -16.20 4.75 -1.02
CA LYS A 62 -16.88 5.96 -0.50
C LYS A 62 -17.09 7.02 -1.59
N ASN A 63 -16.10 7.25 -2.45
CA ASN A 63 -16.23 8.19 -3.57
C ASN A 63 -17.31 7.77 -4.57
N TYR A 64 -17.46 6.47 -4.85
CA TYR A 64 -18.55 5.96 -5.69
C TYR A 64 -19.93 6.25 -5.09
N LYS A 65 -20.13 5.97 -3.79
CA LYS A 65 -21.41 6.23 -3.10
C LYS A 65 -21.77 7.72 -3.00
N LEU A 66 -20.77 8.61 -2.93
CA LEU A 66 -20.99 10.06 -2.92
C LEU A 66 -21.43 10.59 -4.29
N LYS A 67 -20.91 10.03 -5.40
CA LYS A 67 -21.32 10.42 -6.76
C LYS A 67 -22.75 9.98 -7.10
N THR A 68 -23.18 8.79 -6.66
CA THR A 68 -24.53 8.27 -6.97
C THR A 68 -25.64 8.93 -6.17
N LYS A 69 -25.34 9.48 -4.98
CA LYS A 69 -26.34 10.17 -4.13
C LYS A 69 -26.70 11.58 -4.62
N ASN A 70 -25.85 12.18 -5.46
CA ASN A 70 -26.06 13.51 -6.05
C ASN A 70 -26.82 13.46 -7.39
N TYR A 71 -27.16 12.28 -7.90
CA TYR A 71 -28.08 12.13 -9.02
C TYR A 71 -29.50 11.96 -8.45
N LYS A 72 -30.24 13.06 -8.34
CA LYS A 72 -31.71 13.01 -8.32
C LYS A 72 -32.21 13.21 -9.75
N PRO A 73 -33.21 12.45 -10.21
CA PRO A 73 -33.91 12.77 -11.45
C PRO A 73 -34.58 14.13 -11.37
#